data_AF-A0A1Y3YAN1-F1
#
_entry.id   AF-A0A1Y3YAN1-F1
#
_cell.length_a   1.000
_cell.length_b   1.000
_cell.length_c   1.000
_cell.angle_alpha   90.00
_cell.angle_beta   90.00
_cell.angle_gamma   90.00
#
_symmetry.space_group_name_H-M   'P 1'
#
loop_
_entity.id
_entity.type
_entity.pdbx_description
1 polymer ?
#
loop_
_entity_poly.entity_id
_entity_poly.type
_entity_poly.pdbx_seq_one_letter_code
_entity_poly.pdbx_strand_id
1 'polypeptide(L)'
;MTIQEVRQRYQIPEKILKEYENWGFGDTVEPMPEVREYDDQDIEYLSLIMTLYEIGFQSSEVEEYMRLLLMGTETEQRRIEMLNRHRAVHLPVEVV
;
A
#
# COMPACT_ATOMS: atom_id res chain seq x y z
N MET A 1 -1.20 -13.02 12.33
CA MET A 1 0.16 -12.70 12.85
C MET A 1 0.12 -11.38 13.60
N THR A 2 0.83 -11.26 14.71
CA THR A 2 0.94 -9.99 15.47
C THR A 2 1.82 -8.98 14.74
N ILE A 3 1.68 -7.68 15.08
CA ILE A 3 2.55 -6.62 14.54
C ILE A 3 4.05 -6.92 14.75
N GLN A 4 4.43 -7.57 15.86
CA GLN A 4 5.82 -7.94 16.13
C GLN A 4 6.31 -9.03 15.18
N GLU A 5 5.50 -10.06 14.93
CA GLU A 5 5.83 -11.13 13.99
C GLU A 5 5.96 -10.59 12.57
N VAL A 6 5.05 -9.69 12.15
CA VAL A 6 5.11 -9.07 10.82
C VAL A 6 6.41 -8.27 10.65
N ARG A 7 6.76 -7.44 11.64
CA ARG A 7 8.00 -6.65 11.61
C ARG A 7 9.24 -7.54 11.59
N GLN A 8 9.26 -8.65 12.34
CA GLN A 8 10.42 -9.54 12.39
C GLN A 8 10.57 -10.37 11.12
N ARG A 9 9.45 -10.91 10.59
CA ARG A 9 9.47 -11.84 9.47
C ARG A 9 9.58 -11.16 8.12
N TYR A 10 8.90 -10.03 7.93
CA TYR A 10 8.80 -9.33 6.64
C TYR A 10 9.50 -7.98 6.62
N GLN A 11 10.07 -7.55 7.76
CA GLN A 11 10.80 -6.29 7.88
C GLN A 11 9.99 -5.03 7.51
N ILE A 12 8.65 -5.13 7.58
CA ILE A 12 7.76 -4.00 7.28
C ILE A 12 8.01 -2.87 8.29
N PRO A 13 8.31 -1.63 7.84
CA PRO A 13 8.55 -0.51 8.74
C PRO A 13 7.30 -0.14 9.55
N GLU A 14 7.49 0.29 10.80
CA GLU A 14 6.39 0.71 11.69
C GLU A 14 5.55 1.84 11.10
N LYS A 15 6.16 2.75 10.32
CA LYS A 15 5.45 3.82 9.62
C LYS A 15 4.41 3.26 8.64
N ILE A 16 4.77 2.22 7.89
CA ILE A 16 3.89 1.59 6.89
C ILE A 16 2.70 0.91 7.57
N LEU A 17 2.96 0.19 8.67
CA LEU A 17 1.91 -0.45 9.48
C LEU A 17 0.91 0.59 10.00
N LYS A 18 1.39 1.73 10.54
CA LYS A 18 0.52 2.81 11.03
C LYS A 18 -0.28 3.47 9.92
N GLU A 19 0.31 3.73 8.76
CA GLU A 19 -0.41 4.31 7.62
C GLU A 19 -1.50 3.35 7.13
N TYR A 20 -1.18 2.07 6.97
CA TYR A 20 -2.14 1.04 6.62
C TYR A 20 -3.31 0.94 7.61
N GLU A 21 -3.01 0.96 8.92
CA GLU A 21 -4.02 1.01 9.98
C GLU A 21 -4.89 2.27 9.90
N ASN A 22 -4.28 3.45 9.69
CA ASN A 22 -4.97 4.73 9.63
C ASN A 22 -5.86 4.89 8.39
N TRP A 23 -5.50 4.28 7.27
CA TRP A 23 -6.27 4.38 6.03
C TRP A 23 -7.60 3.64 6.06
N GLY A 24 -7.77 2.69 7.01
CA GLY A 24 -9.04 2.02 7.26
C GLY A 24 -9.56 1.23 6.07
N PHE A 25 -8.67 0.52 5.37
CA PHE A 25 -9.00 -0.34 4.24
C PHE A 25 -9.79 -1.57 4.72
N GLY A 26 -11.12 -1.46 4.80
CA GLY A 26 -12.04 -2.60 4.97
C GLY A 26 -12.65 -2.77 6.37
N ASP A 27 -13.94 -2.44 6.44
CA ASP A 27 -15.07 -3.19 7.06
C ASP A 27 -14.96 -3.88 8.44
N THR A 28 -14.00 -3.52 9.29
CA THR A 28 -14.05 -3.94 10.69
C THR A 28 -14.90 -2.94 11.49
N VAL A 29 -16.22 -3.10 11.37
CA VAL A 29 -17.23 -2.51 12.28
C VAL A 29 -17.24 -3.24 13.64
N GLU A 30 -16.56 -4.37 13.73
CA GLU A 30 -16.32 -5.06 15.00
C GLU A 30 -15.20 -4.35 15.78
N PRO A 31 -15.31 -4.27 17.12
CA PRO A 31 -14.26 -3.67 17.93
C PRO A 31 -12.94 -4.35 17.59
N MET A 32 -11.99 -3.55 17.09
CA MET A 32 -10.63 -4.02 16.83
C MET A 32 -10.18 -4.77 18.10
N PRO A 33 -9.83 -6.06 18.01
CA PRO A 33 -9.28 -6.75 19.18
C PRO A 33 -8.12 -5.93 19.73
N GLU A 34 -7.89 -5.96 21.06
CA GLU A 34 -6.76 -5.25 21.71
C GLU A 34 -5.41 -5.52 21.01
N VAL A 35 -5.32 -6.60 20.24
CA VAL A 35 -4.22 -6.92 19.32
C VAL A 35 -4.79 -7.18 17.93
N ARG A 36 -4.54 -6.27 16.96
CA ARG A 36 -4.83 -6.51 15.54
C ARG A 36 -3.93 -7.64 15.03
N GLU A 37 -4.54 -8.63 14.39
CA GLU A 37 -3.81 -9.65 13.64
C GLU A 37 -3.76 -9.29 12.15
N TYR A 38 -2.67 -9.69 11.51
CA TYR A 38 -2.41 -9.54 10.09
C TYR A 38 -2.48 -10.91 9.42
N ASP A 39 -3.30 -11.04 8.39
CA ASP A 39 -3.40 -12.24 7.55
C ASP A 39 -2.47 -12.15 6.33
N ASP A 40 -2.47 -13.18 5.48
CA ASP A 40 -1.60 -13.21 4.29
C ASP A 40 -1.94 -12.09 3.29
N GLN A 41 -3.22 -11.67 3.21
CA GLN A 41 -3.66 -10.59 2.32
C GLN A 41 -3.18 -9.22 2.83
N ASP A 42 -3.23 -9.00 4.15
CA ASP A 42 -2.61 -7.81 4.76
C ASP A 42 -1.12 -7.73 4.42
N ILE A 43 -0.40 -8.87 4.41
CA ILE A 43 1.02 -8.88 4.05
C ILE A 43 1.25 -8.50 2.59
N GLU A 44 0.42 -8.98 1.67
CA GLU A 44 0.48 -8.58 0.25
C GLU A 44 0.27 -7.07 0.10
N TYR A 45 -0.71 -6.50 0.80
CA TYR A 45 -0.98 -5.05 0.79
C TYR A 45 0.16 -4.23 1.39
N LEU A 46 0.69 -4.63 2.55
CA LEU A 46 1.84 -3.96 3.16
C LEU A 46 3.09 -4.01 2.27
N SER A 47 3.32 -5.14 1.59
CA SER A 47 4.43 -5.29 0.64
C SER A 47 4.29 -4.37 -0.57
N LEU A 48 3.06 -4.23 -1.09
CA LEU A 48 2.75 -3.32 -2.19
C LEU A 48 2.91 -1.86 -1.78
N ILE A 49 2.41 -1.47 -0.60
CA ILE A 49 2.58 -0.12 -0.04
C ILE A 49 4.07 0.23 0.06
N MET A 50 4.88 -0.70 0.59
CA MET A 50 6.33 -0.52 0.67
C MET A 50 6.95 -0.33 -0.71
N THR A 51 6.59 -1.17 -1.69
CA THR A 51 7.08 -1.06 -3.07
C THR A 51 6.74 0.28 -3.70
N LEU A 52 5.51 0.79 -3.51
CA LEU A 52 5.09 2.08 -4.06
C LEU A 52 5.92 3.24 -3.47
N TYR A 53 6.21 3.20 -2.17
CA TYR A 53 7.11 4.17 -1.55
C TYR A 53 8.55 4.06 -2.06
N GLU A 54 9.07 2.84 -2.24
CA GLU A 54 10.42 2.61 -2.76
C GLU A 54 10.61 3.17 -4.18
N ILE A 55 9.58 3.08 -5.02
CA ILE A 55 9.63 3.68 -6.36
C ILE A 55 9.39 5.20 -6.33
N GLY A 56 8.92 5.77 -5.22
CA GLY A 56 8.84 7.22 -5.02
C GLY A 56 7.43 7.82 -5.02
N PHE A 57 6.38 7.01 -4.90
CA PHE A 57 5.03 7.52 -4.66
C PHE A 57 4.98 8.25 -3.32
N GLN A 58 4.23 9.35 -3.28
CA GLN A 58 3.91 10.06 -2.05
C GLN A 58 2.78 9.37 -1.29
N SER A 59 2.68 9.62 0.01
CA SER A 59 1.69 8.96 0.89
C SER A 59 0.25 9.04 0.36
N SER A 60 -0.15 10.20 -0.17
CA SER A 60 -1.46 10.39 -0.79
C SER A 60 -1.68 9.57 -2.06
N GLU A 61 -0.63 9.38 -2.87
CA GLU A 61 -0.69 8.59 -4.10
C GLU A 61 -0.73 7.09 -3.79
N VAL A 62 -0.01 6.66 -2.74
CA VAL A 62 -0.07 5.28 -2.24
C VAL A 62 -1.47 4.98 -1.71
N GLU A 63 -2.04 5.87 -0.89
CA GLU A 63 -3.40 5.71 -0.37
C GLU A 63 -4.42 5.63 -1.51
N GLU A 64 -4.34 6.54 -2.50
CA GLU A 64 -5.22 6.52 -3.67
C GLU A 64 -5.09 5.19 -4.44
N TYR A 65 -3.86 4.73 -4.69
CA TYR A 65 -3.63 3.47 -5.38
C TYR A 65 -4.28 2.30 -4.65
N MET A 66 -4.14 2.23 -3.33
CA MET A 66 -4.73 1.17 -2.51
C MET A 66 -6.25 1.24 -2.46
N ARG A 67 -6.85 2.44 -2.38
CA ARG A 67 -8.31 2.60 -2.48
C ARG A 67 -8.85 2.10 -3.82
N LEU A 68 -8.15 2.40 -4.91
CA LEU A 68 -8.49 1.85 -6.23
C LEU A 68 -8.34 0.33 -6.25
N LEU A 69 -7.25 -0.21 -5.70
CA LEU A 69 -7.03 -1.67 -5.65
C LEU A 69 -8.19 -2.41 -4.99
N LEU A 70 -8.71 -1.87 -3.88
CA LEU A 70 -9.81 -2.46 -3.12
C LEU A 70 -11.17 -2.36 -3.82
N MET A 71 -11.35 -1.41 -4.74
CA MET A 71 -12.56 -1.33 -5.57
C MET A 71 -12.62 -2.54 -6.52
N GLY A 72 -11.47 -2.98 -7.04
CA GLY A 72 -11.38 -4.20 -7.84
C GLY A 72 -10.91 -3.94 -9.28
N THR A 73 -11.47 -4.70 -10.23
CA THR A 73 -11.03 -4.69 -11.63
C THR A 73 -11.52 -3.46 -12.39
N GLU A 74 -12.61 -2.82 -11.96
CA GLU A 74 -13.17 -1.62 -12.59
C GLU A 74 -12.24 -0.40 -12.51
N THR A 75 -11.26 -0.42 -11.59
CA THR A 75 -10.27 0.63 -11.43
C THR A 75 -8.88 0.24 -11.92
N GLU A 76 -8.70 -0.94 -12.52
CA GLU A 76 -7.40 -1.44 -12.97
C GLU A 76 -6.70 -0.46 -13.91
N GLN A 77 -7.45 0.07 -14.89
CA GLN A 77 -6.92 1.05 -15.84
C GLN A 77 -6.39 2.33 -15.14
N ARG A 78 -7.08 2.80 -14.09
CA ARG A 78 -6.64 3.97 -13.31
C ARG A 78 -5.35 3.69 -12.55
N ARG A 79 -5.20 2.48 -11.99
CA ARG A 79 -3.95 2.06 -11.32
C ARG A 79 -2.78 2.01 -12.30
N ILE A 80 -2.99 1.45 -13.50
CA ILE A 80 -2.00 1.43 -14.57
C ILE A 80 -1.58 2.86 -14.97
N GLU A 81 -2.53 3.77 -15.10
CA GLU A 81 -2.25 5.18 -15.42
C GLU A 81 -1.41 5.88 -14.33
N MET A 82 -1.66 5.61 -13.05
CA MET A 82 -0.82 6.13 -11.95
C MET A 82 0.62 5.67 -12.09
N LEU A 83 0.85 4.37 -12.33
CA LEU A 83 2.18 3.81 -12.53
C LEU A 83 2.88 4.40 -13.77
N ASN A 84 2.14 4.59 -14.87
CA ASN A 84 2.69 5.18 -16.09
C ASN A 84 3.06 6.65 -15.91
N ARG A 85 2.22 7.44 -15.22
CA ARG A 85 2.53 8.85 -14.90
C ARG A 85 3.77 8.94 -14.03
N HIS A 86 3.86 8.11 -12.99
CA HIS A 86 5.02 8.06 -12.13
C HIS A 86 6.30 7.68 -12.90
N ARG A 87 6.24 6.63 -13.75
CA ARG A 87 7.35 6.26 -14.65
C ARG A 87 7.78 7.41 -15.56
N ALA A 88 6.84 8.15 -16.15
CA ALA A 88 7.14 9.27 -17.03
C ALA A 88 7.84 10.44 -16.32
N VAL A 89 7.55 10.67 -15.04
CA VAL A 89 8.22 11.70 -14.22
C VAL A 89 9.66 11.29 -13.86
N HIS A 90 9.93 9.99 -13.74
CA HIS A 90 11.23 9.46 -13.30
C HIS A 90 12.12 8.91 -14.43
N LEU A 91 11.65 8.89 -15.68
CA LEU A 91 12.50 8.64 -16.84
C LEU A 91 13.22 9.93 -17.24
N PRO A 92 14.56 9.92 -17.44
CA PRO A 92 15.22 11.04 -18.09
C PRO A 92 14.61 11.20 -19.49
N VAL A 93 14.22 12.43 -19.82
CA VAL A 93 14.01 12.82 -21.21
C VAL A 93 15.36 12.59 -21.88
N GLU A 94 15.54 11.48 -22.59
CA GLU A 94 16.68 11.35 -23.49
C GLU A 94 16.57 12.51 -24.49
N VAL A 95 17.58 13.38 -24.41
CA VAL A 95 17.79 14.51 -25.28
C VAL A 95 17.98 13.95 -26.69
N VAL A 96 17.05 14.33 -27.58
CA VAL A 96 17.09 14.36 -29.05
C VAL A 96 18.07 13.42 -29.74
#